data_AF-A0A7W0QQK4-F1
#
_entry.id   AF-A0A7W0QQK4-F1
#
_cell.length_a   1.000
_cell.length_b   1.000
_cell.length_c   1.000
_cell.angle_alpha   90.00
_cell.angle_beta   90.00
_cell.angle_gamma   90.00
#
_symmetry.space_group_name_H-M   'P 1'
#
loop_
_entity.id
_entity.type
_entity.pdbx_description
1 polymer ?
#
loop_
_entity_poly.entity_id
_entity_poly.type
_entity_poly.pdbx_seq_one_letter_code
_entity_poly.pdbx_strand_id
1 'polypeptide(L)'
;VFLKFLHQIRNRSDVVINITTGGNPQSAIEERLRAPLQLKPEMCSLNMGSMNFGLYPVANRVKEFTHDWEAAYLEKSRDTIFRNTFRDIEYILKNLGNDHGVRFEHECYDVGHLYTLAHFLDRGLIRPPVFVQTIFGILGGIGPDPEDLVHMKRTADRLLGNDYVWSILGAGRHQFNLVTMGAIMGGNVRVGLEDNIYLGKGELAQSNADQVTKIRRILTDLSLDIATPDEAREMLALKGAGNVGF
;
A
#
# COMPACT_ATOMS: atom_id res chain seq x y z
N VAL A 1 -14.43 -13.57 -6.15
CA VAL A 1 -14.88 -12.17 -6.03
C VAL A 1 -14.11 -11.27 -6.98
N PHE A 2 -12.78 -11.21 -6.91
CA PHE A 2 -11.92 -10.41 -7.80
C PHE A 2 -12.31 -10.39 -9.28
N LEU A 3 -12.47 -11.57 -9.92
CA LEU A 3 -12.83 -11.66 -11.34
C LEU A 3 -14.13 -10.93 -11.73
N LYS A 4 -15.04 -10.66 -10.78
CA LYS A 4 -16.28 -9.92 -11.07
C LYS A 4 -16.02 -8.47 -11.46
N PHE A 5 -14.94 -7.85 -10.97
CA PHE A 5 -14.63 -6.46 -11.23
C PHE A 5 -13.34 -6.27 -12.06
N LEU A 6 -12.36 -7.18 -11.96
CA LEU A 6 -11.07 -7.02 -12.65
C LEU A 6 -11.20 -6.94 -14.17
N HIS A 7 -12.01 -7.81 -14.78
CA HIS A 7 -12.26 -7.76 -16.23
C HIS A 7 -12.93 -6.44 -16.64
N GLN A 8 -13.82 -5.90 -15.80
CA GLN A 8 -14.50 -4.64 -16.10
C GLN A 8 -13.54 -3.45 -16.05
N ILE A 9 -12.62 -3.45 -15.09
CA ILE A 9 -11.59 -2.41 -14.99
C ILE A 9 -10.67 -2.48 -16.21
N ARG A 10 -10.11 -3.66 -16.50
CA ARG A 10 -9.17 -3.87 -17.62
C ARG A 10 -9.78 -3.51 -18.98
N ASN A 11 -11.08 -3.78 -19.17
CA ASN A 11 -11.78 -3.45 -20.41
C ASN A 11 -12.09 -1.95 -20.57
N ARG A 12 -11.90 -1.14 -19.52
CA ARG A 12 -12.27 0.28 -19.48
C ARG A 12 -11.10 1.22 -19.18
N SER A 13 -9.97 0.68 -18.72
CA SER A 13 -8.77 1.44 -18.39
C SER A 13 -7.54 0.55 -18.45
N ASP A 14 -6.44 1.17 -18.83
CA ASP A 14 -5.07 0.67 -18.83
C ASP A 14 -4.38 0.77 -17.47
N VAL A 15 -5.09 1.19 -16.40
CA VAL A 15 -4.53 1.36 -15.06
C VAL A 15 -3.80 0.11 -14.57
N VAL A 16 -2.65 0.30 -13.92
CA VAL A 16 -1.96 -0.78 -13.21
C VAL A 16 -2.85 -1.27 -12.05
N ILE A 17 -3.19 -2.55 -12.06
CA ILE A 17 -3.97 -3.16 -10.99
C ILE A 17 -3.03 -3.81 -9.98
N ASN A 18 -2.95 -3.20 -8.80
CA ASN A 18 -2.24 -3.72 -7.64
C ASN A 18 -3.18 -4.55 -6.76
N ILE A 19 -2.89 -5.85 -6.58
CA ILE A 19 -3.72 -6.73 -5.75
C ILE A 19 -3.07 -6.93 -4.38
N THR A 20 -3.84 -6.68 -3.32
CA THR A 20 -3.35 -6.89 -1.95
C THR A 20 -2.94 -8.35 -1.70
N THR A 21 -1.81 -8.55 -1.01
CA THR A 21 -1.50 -9.81 -0.31
C THR A 21 -1.72 -9.68 1.20
N GLY A 22 -2.13 -8.51 1.68
CA GLY A 22 -2.49 -8.25 3.07
C GLY A 22 -3.91 -8.70 3.38
N GLY A 23 -4.89 -8.21 2.61
CA GLY A 23 -6.31 -8.54 2.79
C GLY A 23 -6.78 -8.31 4.22
N ASN A 24 -7.48 -9.28 4.80
CA ASN A 24 -7.85 -9.26 6.20
C ASN A 24 -6.64 -9.69 7.06
N PRO A 25 -6.14 -8.86 8.00
CA PRO A 25 -5.05 -9.23 8.91
C PRO A 25 -5.30 -10.49 9.74
N GLN A 26 -6.58 -10.88 9.88
CA GLN A 26 -7.03 -12.06 10.64
C GLN A 26 -7.02 -13.35 9.80
N SER A 27 -6.81 -13.27 8.48
CA SER A 27 -6.79 -14.42 7.57
C SER A 27 -5.41 -15.08 7.52
N ALA A 28 -5.40 -16.39 7.30
CA ALA A 28 -4.17 -17.14 7.04
C ALA A 28 -3.51 -16.69 5.74
N ILE A 29 -2.20 -16.89 5.62
CA ILE A 29 -1.44 -16.47 4.44
C ILE A 29 -1.93 -17.15 3.16
N GLU A 30 -2.31 -18.43 3.24
CA GLU A 30 -2.81 -19.20 2.11
C GLU A 30 -4.11 -18.60 1.56
N GLU A 31 -4.98 -18.12 2.46
CA GLU A 31 -6.22 -17.46 2.07
C GLU A 31 -5.95 -16.11 1.40
N ARG A 32 -5.04 -15.32 1.98
CA ARG A 32 -4.60 -14.01 1.45
C ARG A 32 -4.00 -14.14 0.05
N LEU A 33 -3.25 -15.20 -0.21
CA LEU A 33 -2.53 -15.40 -1.47
C LEU A 33 -3.32 -16.11 -2.56
N ARG A 34 -4.48 -16.70 -2.24
CA ARG A 34 -5.30 -17.43 -3.22
C ARG A 34 -5.62 -16.62 -4.47
N ALA A 35 -6.02 -15.37 -4.32
CA ALA A 35 -6.33 -14.51 -5.46
C ALA A 35 -5.06 -14.08 -6.24
N PRO A 36 -4.03 -13.49 -5.61
CA PRO A 36 -2.76 -13.20 -6.27
C PRO A 36 -2.12 -14.37 -7.04
N LEU A 37 -2.10 -15.58 -6.47
CA LEU A 37 -1.49 -16.76 -7.11
C LEU A 37 -2.27 -17.21 -8.35
N GLN A 38 -3.60 -17.09 -8.33
CA GLN A 38 -4.44 -17.39 -9.48
C GLN A 38 -4.32 -16.30 -10.56
N LEU A 39 -4.38 -15.04 -10.13
CA LEU A 39 -4.53 -13.87 -11.01
C LEU A 39 -3.21 -13.34 -11.55
N LYS A 40 -2.09 -13.61 -10.88
CA LYS A 40 -0.74 -13.24 -11.29
C LYS A 40 -0.68 -11.79 -11.81
N PRO A 41 -1.10 -10.79 -11.02
CA PRO A 41 -1.19 -9.39 -11.47
C PRO A 41 0.18 -8.82 -11.83
N GLU A 42 0.21 -7.61 -12.39
CA GLU A 42 1.48 -6.88 -12.61
C GLU A 42 2.18 -6.59 -11.28
N MET A 43 1.39 -6.23 -10.28
CA MET A 43 1.88 -5.82 -8.96
C MET A 43 0.98 -6.35 -7.84
N CYS A 44 1.60 -6.63 -6.69
CA CYS A 44 0.91 -6.90 -5.44
C CYS A 44 1.43 -6.02 -4.30
N SER A 45 0.60 -5.74 -3.30
CA SER A 45 1.10 -5.21 -2.03
C SER A 45 1.84 -6.31 -1.27
N LEU A 46 2.89 -5.97 -0.52
CA LEU A 46 3.66 -6.89 0.30
C LEU A 46 4.03 -6.23 1.62
N ASN A 47 3.45 -6.73 2.71
CA ASN A 47 3.68 -6.22 4.05
C ASN A 47 5.02 -6.70 4.58
N MET A 48 5.88 -5.75 4.97
CA MET A 48 7.30 -6.02 5.28
C MET A 48 7.60 -6.38 6.74
N GLY A 49 6.57 -6.68 7.54
CA GLY A 49 6.77 -7.11 8.92
C GLY A 49 5.49 -7.50 9.64
N SER A 50 5.65 -8.23 10.74
CA SER A 50 4.56 -8.55 11.66
C SER A 50 4.38 -7.42 12.65
N MET A 51 3.14 -6.99 12.88
CA MET A 51 2.85 -5.85 13.76
C MET A 51 1.47 -5.96 14.39
N ASN A 52 1.23 -5.20 15.46
CA ASN A 52 -0.13 -4.91 15.89
C ASN A 52 -0.80 -4.03 14.81
N PHE A 53 -2.09 -4.25 14.57
CA PHE A 53 -2.87 -3.44 13.61
C PHE A 53 -4.21 -3.05 14.23
N GLY A 54 -4.18 -2.05 15.12
CA GLY A 54 -5.29 -1.72 16.01
C GLY A 54 -6.36 -0.84 15.35
N LEU A 55 -7.50 -1.44 14.99
CA LEU A 55 -8.67 -0.74 14.44
C LEU A 55 -9.78 -0.51 15.49
N TYR A 56 -9.74 -1.19 16.63
CA TYR A 56 -10.75 -1.12 17.69
C TYR A 56 -11.11 0.31 18.15
N PRO A 57 -10.21 1.33 18.17
CA PRO A 57 -10.61 2.68 18.55
C PRO A 57 -11.60 3.34 17.57
N VAL A 58 -11.74 2.81 16.35
CA VAL A 58 -12.75 3.28 15.39
C VAL A 58 -14.16 3.06 15.92
N ALA A 59 -14.39 1.98 16.68
CA ALA A 59 -15.71 1.67 17.24
C ALA A 59 -16.24 2.80 18.15
N ASN A 60 -15.36 3.53 18.85
CA ASN A 60 -15.74 4.68 19.68
C ASN A 60 -16.32 5.87 18.89
N ARG A 61 -16.15 5.86 17.56
CA ARG A 61 -16.58 6.94 16.64
C ARG A 61 -17.76 6.51 15.76
N VAL A 62 -18.14 5.23 15.78
CA VAL A 62 -19.28 4.70 15.04
C VAL A 62 -20.48 4.70 15.98
N LYS A 63 -21.56 5.37 15.57
CA LYS A 63 -22.79 5.46 16.39
C LYS A 63 -23.64 4.19 16.29
N GLU A 64 -23.74 3.65 15.08
CA GLU A 64 -24.58 2.51 14.74
C GLU A 64 -23.87 1.66 13.69
N PHE A 65 -23.89 0.34 13.88
CA PHE A 65 -23.37 -0.64 12.91
C PHE A 65 -24.54 -1.25 12.15
N THR A 66 -24.37 -1.50 10.86
CA THR A 66 -25.43 -2.10 10.02
C THR A 66 -25.43 -3.62 10.15
N HIS A 67 -24.26 -4.21 10.33
CA HIS A 67 -24.04 -5.63 10.40
C HIS A 67 -23.23 -6.00 11.64
N ASP A 68 -23.61 -7.11 12.28
CA ASP A 68 -22.99 -7.61 13.52
C ASP A 68 -21.47 -7.83 13.38
N TRP A 69 -21.00 -8.19 12.18
CA TRP A 69 -19.59 -8.46 11.94
C TRP A 69 -18.72 -7.20 12.03
N GLU A 70 -19.27 -6.00 11.85
CA GLU A 70 -18.47 -4.76 11.80
C GLU A 70 -17.84 -4.45 13.17
N ALA A 71 -18.65 -4.43 14.24
CA ALA A 71 -18.19 -4.21 15.60
C ALA A 71 -17.23 -5.31 16.05
N ALA A 72 -17.57 -6.58 15.74
CA ALA A 72 -16.75 -7.73 16.07
C ALA A 72 -15.39 -7.69 15.34
N TYR A 73 -15.37 -7.27 14.08
CA TYR A 73 -14.15 -7.10 13.29
C TYR A 73 -13.23 -6.05 13.90
N LEU A 74 -13.77 -4.89 14.28
CA LEU A 74 -13.01 -3.82 14.91
C LEU A 74 -12.46 -4.27 16.27
N GLU A 75 -13.27 -4.86 17.14
CA GLU A 75 -12.80 -5.28 18.47
C GLU A 75 -11.74 -6.39 18.38
N LYS A 76 -11.90 -7.34 17.45
CA LYS A 76 -10.93 -8.43 17.25
C LYS A 76 -9.53 -7.93 16.86
N SER A 77 -9.42 -6.73 16.29
CA SER A 77 -8.12 -6.12 16.00
C SER A 77 -7.27 -5.82 17.24
N ARG A 78 -7.86 -5.75 18.44
CA ARG A 78 -7.14 -5.58 19.71
C ARG A 78 -6.18 -6.73 20.02
N ASP A 79 -6.53 -7.94 19.59
CA ASP A 79 -5.80 -9.18 19.85
C ASP A 79 -5.27 -9.85 18.56
N THR A 80 -5.31 -9.14 17.43
CA THR A 80 -4.81 -9.65 16.16
C THR A 80 -3.43 -9.09 15.85
N ILE A 81 -2.45 -9.97 15.70
CA ILE A 81 -1.18 -9.61 15.06
C ILE A 81 -1.35 -9.73 13.55
N PHE A 82 -1.09 -8.65 12.82
CA PHE A 82 -0.99 -8.72 11.38
C PHE A 82 0.32 -9.40 11.01
N ARG A 83 0.27 -10.72 10.82
CA ARG A 83 1.44 -11.57 10.66
C ARG A 83 2.02 -11.50 9.24
N ASN A 84 3.30 -11.14 9.17
CA ASN A 84 4.18 -11.28 8.01
C ASN A 84 5.59 -11.62 8.52
N THR A 85 5.86 -12.90 8.80
CA THR A 85 7.18 -13.34 9.23
C THR A 85 8.16 -13.32 8.05
N PHE A 86 9.48 -13.41 8.31
CA PHE A 86 10.46 -13.55 7.23
C PHE A 86 10.17 -14.76 6.32
N ARG A 87 9.67 -15.87 6.86
CA ARG A 87 9.26 -17.04 6.06
C ARG A 87 8.07 -16.74 5.17
N ASP A 88 7.09 -16.00 5.69
CA ASP A 88 5.89 -15.59 4.96
C ASP A 88 6.27 -14.66 3.79
N ILE A 89 7.13 -13.67 4.05
CA ILE A 89 7.64 -12.74 3.02
C ILE A 89 8.47 -13.50 1.97
N GLU A 90 9.38 -14.38 2.39
CA GLU A 90 10.18 -15.19 1.45
C GLU A 90 9.31 -16.09 0.58
N TYR A 91 8.24 -16.67 1.14
CA TYR A 91 7.27 -17.45 0.39
C TYR A 91 6.58 -16.60 -0.69
N ILE A 92 6.13 -15.40 -0.35
CA ILE A 92 5.49 -14.48 -1.31
C ILE A 92 6.46 -14.07 -2.43
N LEU A 93 7.68 -13.66 -2.08
CA LEU A 93 8.70 -13.25 -3.05
C LEU A 93 9.03 -14.37 -4.04
N LYS A 94 9.10 -15.62 -3.59
CA LYS A 94 9.36 -16.77 -4.46
C LYS A 94 8.16 -17.10 -5.36
N ASN A 95 6.99 -17.33 -4.75
CA ASN A 95 5.84 -17.88 -5.47
C ASN A 95 5.10 -16.85 -6.34
N LEU A 96 5.15 -15.56 -6.00
CA LEU A 96 4.57 -14.50 -6.84
C LEU A 96 5.66 -13.80 -7.65
N GLY A 97 6.77 -13.42 -7.01
CA GLY A 97 7.84 -12.68 -7.66
C GLY A 97 8.59 -13.51 -8.70
N ASN A 98 9.31 -14.54 -8.24
CA ASN A 98 10.16 -15.33 -9.13
C ASN A 98 9.36 -16.18 -10.12
N ASP A 99 8.31 -16.86 -9.66
CA ASP A 99 7.58 -17.82 -10.49
C ASP A 99 6.60 -17.14 -11.48
N HIS A 100 6.15 -15.92 -11.19
CA HIS A 100 5.09 -15.24 -11.96
C HIS A 100 5.41 -13.80 -12.39
N GLY A 101 6.62 -13.32 -12.10
CA GLY A 101 7.08 -11.98 -12.49
C GLY A 101 6.29 -10.84 -11.85
N VAL A 102 5.65 -11.09 -10.71
CA VAL A 102 4.88 -10.07 -9.98
C VAL A 102 5.86 -9.11 -9.30
N ARG A 103 5.66 -7.80 -9.48
CA ARG A 103 6.40 -6.76 -8.74
C ARG A 103 5.65 -6.42 -7.45
N PHE A 104 6.31 -5.78 -6.50
CA PHE A 104 5.71 -5.52 -5.20
C PHE A 104 5.74 -4.05 -4.80
N GLU A 105 4.61 -3.57 -4.28
CA GLU A 105 4.53 -2.41 -3.40
C GLU A 105 4.89 -2.87 -1.98
N HIS A 106 6.08 -2.52 -1.49
CA HIS A 106 6.58 -2.95 -0.19
C HIS A 106 6.05 -2.03 0.91
N GLU A 107 5.03 -2.50 1.62
CA GLU A 107 4.30 -1.77 2.66
C GLU A 107 5.12 -1.74 3.96
N CYS A 108 5.70 -0.57 4.25
CA CYS A 108 6.58 -0.31 5.39
C CYS A 108 5.88 0.63 6.38
N TYR A 109 5.39 0.05 7.48
CA TYR A 109 4.68 0.78 8.54
C TYR A 109 5.59 1.31 9.63
N ASP A 110 6.87 0.91 9.64
CA ASP A 110 7.85 1.33 10.63
C ASP A 110 9.26 1.16 10.08
N VAL A 111 10.24 1.75 10.76
CA VAL A 111 11.67 1.73 10.40
C VAL A 111 12.18 0.30 10.28
N GLY A 112 11.76 -0.59 11.16
CA GLY A 112 12.14 -2.01 11.13
C GLY A 112 11.75 -2.71 9.82
N HIS A 113 10.65 -2.28 9.18
CA HIS A 113 10.19 -2.86 7.92
C HIS A 113 11.12 -2.48 6.75
N LEU A 114 11.75 -1.29 6.78
CA LEU A 114 12.77 -0.91 5.80
C LEU A 114 14.04 -1.77 5.95
N TYR A 115 14.42 -2.15 7.16
CA TYR A 115 15.52 -3.09 7.38
C TYR A 115 15.16 -4.51 6.92
N THR A 116 13.92 -4.95 7.13
CA THR A 116 13.45 -6.22 6.56
C THR A 116 13.52 -6.20 5.04
N LEU A 117 13.13 -5.09 4.41
CA LEU A 117 13.24 -4.89 2.97
C LEU A 117 14.70 -4.97 2.49
N ALA A 118 15.61 -4.24 3.14
CA ALA A 118 17.04 -4.26 2.83
C ALA A 118 17.62 -5.69 2.94
N HIS A 119 17.25 -6.46 3.98
CA HIS A 119 17.65 -7.86 4.11
C HIS A 119 17.26 -8.74 2.92
N PHE A 120 16.06 -8.56 2.37
CA PHE A 120 15.61 -9.33 1.20
C PHE A 120 16.23 -8.82 -0.12
N LEU A 121 16.56 -7.53 -0.20
CA LEU A 121 17.33 -6.96 -1.30
C LEU A 121 18.77 -7.52 -1.32
N ASP A 122 19.46 -7.51 -0.17
CA ASP A 122 20.83 -8.03 -0.03
C ASP A 122 20.93 -9.52 -0.38
N ARG A 123 19.86 -10.28 -0.11
CA ARG A 123 19.75 -11.71 -0.48
C ARG A 123 19.40 -11.95 -1.95
N GLY A 124 19.18 -10.90 -2.74
CA GLY A 124 18.78 -10.98 -4.15
C GLY A 124 17.37 -11.53 -4.40
N LEU A 125 16.52 -11.54 -3.36
CA LEU A 125 15.13 -11.99 -3.46
C LEU A 125 14.20 -10.86 -3.93
N ILE A 126 14.63 -9.61 -3.78
CA ILE A 126 13.98 -8.42 -4.34
C ILE A 126 14.95 -7.81 -5.35
N ARG A 127 14.41 -7.29 -6.46
CA ARG A 127 15.20 -6.69 -7.53
C ARG A 127 14.77 -5.23 -7.74
N PRO A 128 15.71 -4.28 -7.89
CA PRO A 128 15.39 -2.89 -8.28
C PRO A 128 14.62 -2.82 -9.62
N PRO A 129 13.82 -1.76 -9.86
CA PRO A 129 13.50 -0.66 -8.94
C PRO A 129 12.52 -1.11 -7.83
N VAL A 130 12.89 -0.90 -6.56
CA VAL A 130 12.10 -1.33 -5.40
C VAL A 130 11.00 -0.30 -5.10
N PHE A 131 9.73 -0.67 -5.24
CA PHE A 131 8.65 0.24 -4.89
C PHE A 131 8.38 0.19 -3.38
N VAL A 132 8.68 1.28 -2.66
CA VAL A 132 8.55 1.39 -1.21
C VAL A 132 7.36 2.27 -0.88
N GLN A 133 6.37 1.72 -0.17
CA GLN A 133 5.22 2.45 0.34
C GLN A 133 5.40 2.65 1.84
N THR A 134 5.69 3.88 2.27
CA THR A 134 5.76 4.20 3.70
C THR A 134 4.40 4.63 4.21
N ILE A 135 3.92 3.96 5.27
CA ILE A 135 2.55 4.07 5.76
C ILE A 135 2.56 4.64 7.18
N PHE A 136 1.84 5.74 7.38
CA PHE A 136 1.89 6.53 8.60
C PHE A 136 0.52 6.61 9.31
N GLY A 137 0.53 6.54 10.65
CA GLY A 137 -0.65 6.81 11.48
C GLY A 137 -1.57 5.61 11.73
N ILE A 138 -1.09 4.40 11.49
CA ILE A 138 -1.76 3.16 11.92
C ILE A 138 -1.37 2.87 13.37
N LEU A 139 -2.36 2.60 14.24
CA LEU A 139 -2.09 2.19 15.62
C LEU A 139 -1.38 0.83 15.64
N GLY A 140 -0.09 0.84 16.01
CA GLY A 140 0.80 -0.32 15.97
C GLY A 140 1.96 -0.17 14.99
N GLY A 141 1.94 0.88 14.13
CA GLY A 141 3.07 1.32 13.32
C GLY A 141 3.57 2.71 13.73
N ILE A 142 4.35 3.34 12.86
CA ILE A 142 4.91 4.67 13.05
C ILE A 142 3.85 5.77 13.01
N GLY A 143 4.12 6.87 13.73
CA GLY A 143 3.23 8.03 13.84
C GLY A 143 3.08 8.81 12.53
N PRO A 144 2.09 9.72 12.44
CA PRO A 144 1.86 10.56 11.28
C PRO A 144 2.56 11.93 11.39
N ASP A 145 3.61 12.03 12.19
CA ASP A 145 4.34 13.28 12.39
C ASP A 145 5.33 13.52 11.22
N PRO A 146 5.56 14.77 10.79
CA PRO A 146 6.53 15.11 9.74
C PRO A 146 7.92 14.49 9.95
N GLU A 147 8.39 14.43 11.20
CA GLU A 147 9.66 13.87 11.60
C GLU A 147 9.75 12.38 11.26
N ASP A 148 8.66 11.62 11.43
CA ASP A 148 8.58 10.21 11.09
C ASP A 148 8.70 10.00 9.58
N LEU A 149 8.06 10.85 8.78
CA LEU A 149 8.17 10.82 7.32
C LEU A 149 9.61 11.07 6.86
N VAL A 150 10.24 12.11 7.39
CA VAL A 150 11.64 12.43 7.07
C VAL A 150 12.57 11.30 7.53
N HIS A 151 12.30 10.71 8.70
CA HIS A 151 13.10 9.62 9.24
C HIS A 151 13.01 8.33 8.40
N MET A 152 11.81 7.97 7.95
CA MET A 152 11.58 6.83 7.05
C MET A 152 12.28 7.05 5.71
N LYS A 153 12.15 8.26 5.12
CA LYS A 153 12.85 8.62 3.87
C LYS A 153 14.36 8.50 4.01
N ARG A 154 14.93 9.14 5.04
CA ARG A 154 16.37 9.09 5.32
C ARG A 154 16.88 7.66 5.52
N THR A 155 16.07 6.81 6.15
CA THR A 155 16.42 5.40 6.35
C THR A 155 16.39 4.62 5.04
N ALA A 156 15.37 4.82 4.20
CA ALA A 156 15.30 4.23 2.87
C ALA A 156 16.49 4.66 2.00
N ASP A 157 16.84 5.96 1.99
CA ASP A 157 18.00 6.48 1.25
C ASP A 157 19.31 5.80 1.66
N ARG A 158 19.52 5.64 2.97
CA ARG A 158 20.74 5.01 3.49
C ARG A 158 20.81 3.51 3.19
N LEU A 159 19.67 2.82 3.16
CA LEU A 159 19.62 1.36 2.98
C LEU A 159 19.52 0.94 1.51
N LEU A 160 18.82 1.72 0.68
CA LEU A 160 18.44 1.34 -0.68
C LEU A 160 19.08 2.26 -1.74
N GLY A 161 19.70 3.37 -1.35
CA GLY A 161 20.36 4.29 -2.27
C GLY A 161 19.40 4.78 -3.37
N ASN A 162 19.82 4.62 -4.63
CA ASN A 162 19.03 5.03 -5.81
C ASN A 162 18.18 3.89 -6.40
N ASP A 163 18.12 2.73 -5.73
CA ASP A 163 17.49 1.53 -6.28
C ASP A 163 15.97 1.45 -6.04
N TYR A 164 15.36 2.52 -5.51
CA TYR A 164 13.98 2.48 -5.04
C TYR A 164 13.14 3.66 -5.53
N VAL A 165 11.85 3.41 -5.68
CA VAL A 165 10.81 4.40 -5.98
C VAL A 165 9.96 4.52 -4.72
N TRP A 166 9.79 5.73 -4.21
CA TRP A 166 9.13 5.97 -2.93
C TRP A 166 7.69 6.44 -3.13
N SER A 167 6.75 5.93 -2.32
CA SER A 167 5.38 6.42 -2.20
C SER A 167 5.00 6.59 -0.72
N ILE A 168 4.05 7.50 -0.48
CA ILE A 168 3.60 7.89 0.86
C ILE A 168 2.10 7.64 1.01
N LEU A 169 1.71 7.08 2.16
CA LEU A 169 0.33 6.93 2.61
C LEU A 169 0.18 7.52 4.03
N GLY A 170 -0.68 8.52 4.20
CA GLY A 170 -1.08 9.04 5.51
C GLY A 170 -2.49 8.60 5.90
N ALA A 171 -2.67 7.96 7.05
CA ALA A 171 -3.97 7.46 7.49
C ALA A 171 -4.95 8.59 7.86
N GLY A 172 -6.20 8.48 7.40
CA GLY A 172 -7.30 9.39 7.71
C GLY A 172 -6.98 10.85 7.39
N ARG A 173 -7.20 11.74 8.36
CA ARG A 173 -6.99 13.20 8.20
C ARG A 173 -5.57 13.59 7.81
N HIS A 174 -4.59 12.69 7.96
CA HIS A 174 -3.19 12.95 7.66
C HIS A 174 -2.84 12.78 6.18
N GLN A 175 -3.73 12.16 5.39
CA GLN A 175 -3.52 11.81 3.98
C GLN A 175 -2.94 12.96 3.17
N PHE A 176 -3.69 14.05 2.95
CA PHE A 176 -3.25 15.13 2.07
C PHE A 176 -1.99 15.85 2.57
N ASN A 177 -1.82 16.03 3.88
CA ASN A 177 -0.63 16.71 4.41
C ASN A 177 0.63 15.89 4.15
N LEU A 178 0.63 14.60 4.49
CA LEU A 178 1.80 13.76 4.36
C LEU A 178 2.15 13.45 2.91
N VAL A 179 1.16 13.17 2.05
CA VAL A 179 1.45 12.90 0.64
C VAL A 179 1.96 14.15 -0.09
N THR A 180 1.48 15.35 0.26
CA THR A 180 2.03 16.59 -0.29
C THR A 180 3.47 16.83 0.18
N MET A 181 3.78 16.60 1.46
CA MET A 181 5.16 16.67 1.95
C MET A 181 6.08 15.66 1.24
N GLY A 182 5.60 14.42 1.09
CA GLY A 182 6.30 13.37 0.36
C GLY A 182 6.59 13.75 -1.09
N ALA A 183 5.61 14.34 -1.79
CA ALA A 183 5.77 14.83 -3.15
C ALA A 183 6.80 15.96 -3.26
N ILE A 184 6.80 16.92 -2.33
CA ILE A 184 7.83 17.98 -2.24
C ILE A 184 9.24 17.39 -2.08
N MET A 185 9.35 16.24 -1.41
CA MET A 185 10.60 15.50 -1.22
C MET A 185 10.95 14.56 -2.39
N GLY A 186 10.22 14.65 -3.52
CA GLY A 186 10.44 13.83 -4.72
C GLY A 186 9.82 12.43 -4.68
N GLY A 187 8.88 12.17 -3.75
CA GLY A 187 8.14 10.92 -3.67
C GLY A 187 6.85 10.89 -4.50
N ASN A 188 6.27 9.70 -4.61
CA ASN A 188 4.94 9.47 -5.16
C ASN A 188 3.88 9.52 -4.05
N VAL A 189 2.60 9.53 -4.43
CA VAL A 189 1.48 9.71 -3.49
C VAL A 189 0.49 8.55 -3.57
N ARG A 190 -0.07 8.15 -2.42
CA ARG A 190 -1.22 7.24 -2.34
C ARG A 190 -2.40 7.93 -1.67
N VAL A 191 -3.55 7.90 -2.35
CA VAL A 191 -4.84 8.36 -1.83
C VAL A 191 -5.92 7.31 -2.14
N GLY A 192 -7.03 7.37 -1.42
CA GLY A 192 -8.15 6.45 -1.58
C GLY A 192 -8.98 6.30 -0.30
N LEU A 193 -10.21 5.83 -0.48
CA LEU A 193 -11.17 5.57 0.58
C LEU A 193 -10.72 4.45 1.53
N GLU A 194 -9.80 3.59 1.11
CA GLU A 194 -9.14 2.60 1.98
C GLU A 194 -8.40 3.28 3.12
N ASP A 195 -7.73 4.39 2.81
CA ASP A 195 -6.80 5.05 3.75
C ASP A 195 -7.50 6.19 4.52
N ASN A 196 -8.50 6.83 3.90
CA ASN A 196 -9.20 7.98 4.45
C ASN A 196 -10.60 8.12 3.83
N ILE A 197 -11.66 8.17 4.64
CA ILE A 197 -13.04 8.35 4.16
C ILE A 197 -13.44 9.82 3.95
N TYR A 198 -12.57 10.78 4.29
CA TYR A 198 -12.88 12.21 4.25
C TYR A 198 -12.18 12.94 3.09
N LEU A 199 -12.86 13.88 2.43
CA LEU A 199 -12.22 14.81 1.50
C LEU A 199 -11.60 16.00 2.24
N GLY A 200 -12.24 16.43 3.32
CA GLY A 200 -11.87 17.57 4.16
C GLY A 200 -12.33 17.39 5.60
N LYS A 201 -12.04 18.36 6.48
CA LYS A 201 -12.42 18.27 7.89
C LYS A 201 -13.95 18.17 8.04
N GLY A 202 -14.43 16.99 8.42
CA GLY A 202 -15.87 16.72 8.59
C GLY A 202 -16.64 16.50 7.28
N GLU A 203 -15.95 16.44 6.14
CA GLU A 203 -16.57 16.27 4.82
C GLU A 203 -16.18 14.88 4.28
N LEU A 204 -17.16 13.99 4.12
CA LEU A 204 -16.93 12.67 3.52
C LEU A 204 -16.63 12.80 2.02
N ALA A 205 -15.64 12.03 1.55
CA ALA A 205 -15.39 11.91 0.12
C ALA A 205 -16.52 11.08 -0.52
N GLN A 206 -17.07 11.55 -1.64
CA GLN A 206 -18.14 10.85 -2.35
C GLN A 206 -17.57 9.72 -3.22
N SER A 207 -16.31 9.86 -3.64
CA SER A 207 -15.63 8.87 -4.48
C SER A 207 -14.12 8.88 -4.25
N ASN A 208 -13.45 7.80 -4.67
CA ASN A 208 -11.99 7.79 -4.80
C ASN A 208 -11.51 8.88 -5.78
N ALA A 209 -12.30 9.18 -6.82
CA ALA A 209 -11.96 10.19 -7.82
C ALA A 209 -11.89 11.61 -7.23
N ASP A 210 -12.66 11.91 -6.18
CA ASP A 210 -12.60 13.21 -5.49
C ASP A 210 -11.21 13.42 -4.86
N GLN A 211 -10.69 12.37 -4.20
CA GLN A 211 -9.39 12.41 -3.55
C GLN A 211 -8.26 12.47 -4.58
N VAL A 212 -8.36 11.70 -5.67
CA VAL A 212 -7.42 11.74 -6.81
C VAL A 212 -7.41 13.14 -7.44
N THR A 213 -8.58 13.73 -7.66
CA THR A 213 -8.71 15.09 -8.23
C THR A 213 -8.07 16.12 -7.31
N LYS A 214 -8.30 16.01 -6.00
CA LYS A 214 -7.72 16.93 -5.02
C LYS A 214 -6.19 16.85 -4.97
N ILE A 215 -5.61 15.65 -4.91
CA ILE A 215 -4.14 15.52 -4.89
C ILE A 215 -3.52 15.94 -6.22
N ARG A 216 -4.15 15.60 -7.36
CA ARG A 216 -3.72 16.08 -8.69
C ARG A 216 -3.63 17.60 -8.75
N ARG A 217 -4.65 18.32 -8.27
CA ARG A 217 -4.63 19.78 -8.22
C ARG A 217 -3.43 20.31 -7.43
N ILE A 218 -3.18 19.76 -6.24
CA ILE A 218 -2.04 20.18 -5.41
C ILE A 218 -0.72 19.94 -6.14
N LEU A 219 -0.55 18.78 -6.77
CA LEU A 219 0.68 18.45 -7.51
C LEU A 219 0.88 19.37 -8.72
N THR A 220 -0.20 19.67 -9.47
CA THR A 220 -0.16 20.63 -10.58
C THR A 220 0.18 22.04 -10.10
N ASP A 221 -0.36 22.49 -8.97
CA ASP A 221 -0.02 23.79 -8.37
C ASP A 221 1.47 23.85 -7.94
N LEU A 222 2.07 22.70 -7.62
CA LEU A 222 3.51 22.56 -7.36
C LEU A 222 4.35 22.38 -8.64
N SER A 223 3.74 22.51 -9.83
CA SER A 223 4.40 22.29 -11.14
C SER A 223 4.95 20.87 -11.34
N LEU A 224 4.29 19.87 -10.74
CA LEU A 224 4.57 18.46 -10.95
C LEU A 224 3.55 17.82 -11.89
N ASP A 225 4.00 16.84 -12.67
CA ASP A 225 3.18 16.04 -13.58
C ASP A 225 2.76 14.71 -12.97
N ILE A 226 1.68 14.14 -13.51
CA ILE A 226 1.12 12.85 -13.07
C ILE A 226 1.45 11.77 -14.10
N ALA A 227 2.11 10.71 -13.64
CA ALA A 227 2.41 9.55 -14.47
C ALA A 227 1.11 8.89 -15.00
N THR A 228 1.13 8.58 -16.29
CA THR A 228 0.22 7.64 -16.93
C THR A 228 0.48 6.21 -16.43
N PRO A 229 -0.47 5.28 -16.63
CA PRO A 229 -0.24 3.87 -16.28
C PRO A 229 0.99 3.27 -16.97
N ASP A 230 1.30 3.64 -18.21
CA ASP A 230 2.46 3.12 -18.94
C ASP A 230 3.78 3.69 -18.41
N GLU A 231 3.83 4.97 -18.06
CA GLU A 231 5.00 5.55 -17.34
C GLU A 231 5.20 4.86 -15.99
N ALA A 232 4.12 4.59 -15.24
CA ALA A 232 4.22 3.84 -13.99
C ALA A 232 4.73 2.40 -14.21
N ARG A 233 4.33 1.74 -15.31
CA ARG A 233 4.87 0.43 -15.68
C ARG A 233 6.37 0.47 -15.94
N GLU A 234 6.83 1.50 -16.66
CA GLU A 234 8.25 1.70 -16.94
C GLU A 234 9.04 1.97 -15.65
N MET A 235 8.59 2.93 -14.84
CA MET A 235 9.22 3.29 -13.56
C MET A 235 9.36 2.11 -12.60
N LEU A 236 8.39 1.18 -12.60
CA LEU A 236 8.32 0.05 -11.67
C LEU A 236 8.76 -1.29 -12.29
N ALA A 237 9.18 -1.28 -13.56
CA ALA A 237 9.52 -2.46 -14.34
C ALA A 237 8.43 -3.55 -14.29
N LEU A 238 7.18 -3.16 -14.52
CA LEU A 238 6.04 -4.06 -14.51
C LEU A 238 5.97 -4.89 -15.80
N LYS A 239 5.49 -6.13 -15.69
CA LYS A 239 5.37 -7.06 -16.83
C LYS A 239 4.28 -6.69 -17.84
N GLY A 240 3.46 -5.68 -17.56
CA GLY A 240 2.43 -5.16 -18.46
C GLY A 240 1.09 -5.92 -18.43
N ALA A 241 0.04 -5.22 -18.86
CA ALA A 241 -1.36 -5.65 -18.74
C ALA A 241 -1.72 -6.90 -19.56
N GLY A 242 -0.89 -7.29 -20.54
CA GLY A 242 -1.08 -8.52 -21.32
C GLY A 242 -0.63 -9.79 -20.60
N ASN A 243 0.14 -9.67 -19.52
CA ASN A 243 0.83 -10.78 -18.86
C ASN A 243 0.23 -11.12 -17.47
N VAL A 244 -1.09 -10.94 -17.32
CA VAL A 244 -1.86 -11.22 -16.10
C VAL A 244 -2.94 -12.28 -16.36
N GLY A 245 -3.43 -12.93 -15.30
CA GLY A 245 -4.39 -14.04 -15.34
C GLY A 245 -5.87 -13.63 -15.32
N PHE A 246 -6.19 -12.42 -15.77
CA PHE A 246 -7.55 -11.86 -15.84
C PHE A 246 -7.65 -10.81 -16.95
#